data_AF-A0AA43I5B3-F1
#
_entry.id   AF-A0AA43I5B3-F1
#
_cell.length_a   1.000
_cell.length_b   1.000
_cell.length_c   1.000
_cell.angle_alpha   90.00
_cell.angle_beta   90.00
_cell.angle_gamma   90.00
#
_symmetry.space_group_name_H-M   'P 1'
#
loop_
_entity.id
_entity.type
_entity.pdbx_description
1 polymer ?
#
loop_
_entity_poly.entity_id
_entity_poly.type
_entity_poly.pdbx_seq_one_letter_code
_entity_poly.pdbx_strand_id
1 'polypeptide(L)'
;MKFIGIVGTNSATSTNRKLLQFMQQHFAGKVELEICEIKDLPAFNEPEDHAVPTAVQALSAKIEAADGVIISTPEYDHAIPAALKSALEWLSYTTRPLIDKPVMIVGASHGSLGSSRAQAHLRQILDAPELKARIMPSSEFLLGRSLSAFDGQGNLLYPEKMLELEECFDEFMLFVKMINQLKANHHFTTDRNKKFTWEHAAEGGNC
;
A
#
# COMPACT_ATOMS: atom_id res chain seq x y z
N MET A 1 -16.42 6.53 1.06
CA MET A 1 -15.27 5.88 0.41
C MET A 1 -14.74 4.83 1.37
N LYS A 2 -14.33 3.68 0.86
CA LYS A 2 -13.70 2.60 1.62
C LYS A 2 -12.23 2.51 1.25
N PHE A 3 -11.34 2.66 2.23
CA PHE A 3 -9.90 2.51 2.07
C PHE A 3 -9.39 1.27 2.80
N ILE A 4 -8.31 0.71 2.29
CA ILE A 4 -7.54 -0.33 2.97
C ILE A 4 -6.21 0.24 3.44
N GLY A 5 -5.89 0.09 4.72
CA GLY A 5 -4.60 0.42 5.30
C GLY A 5 -3.74 -0.83 5.45
N ILE A 6 -2.64 -0.95 4.73
CA ILE A 6 -1.72 -2.09 4.82
C ILE A 6 -0.59 -1.77 5.79
N VAL A 7 -0.48 -2.55 6.87
CA VAL A 7 0.68 -2.49 7.78
C VAL A 7 1.87 -3.11 7.07
N GLY A 8 2.84 -2.30 6.64
CA GLY A 8 3.98 -2.70 5.83
C GLY A 8 5.10 -3.47 6.55
N THR A 9 4.79 -4.19 7.63
CA THR A 9 5.77 -4.98 8.39
C THR A 9 5.09 -6.12 9.14
N ASN A 10 5.84 -7.18 9.42
CA ASN A 10 5.41 -8.30 10.27
C ASN A 10 5.71 -8.10 11.76
N SER A 11 6.32 -6.97 12.16
CA SER A 11 6.62 -6.68 13.57
C SER A 11 5.34 -6.52 14.41
N ALA A 12 5.27 -7.22 15.55
CA ALA A 12 4.16 -7.12 16.50
C ALA A 12 4.06 -5.74 17.17
N THR A 13 5.18 -5.04 17.34
CA THR A 13 5.27 -3.73 18.02
C THR A 13 5.38 -2.55 17.06
N SER A 14 4.96 -2.73 15.80
CA SER A 14 5.05 -1.72 14.74
C SER A 14 4.39 -0.39 15.09
N THR A 15 5.14 0.70 15.01
CA THR A 15 4.60 2.07 15.06
C THR A 15 3.86 2.46 13.79
N ASN A 16 4.06 1.75 12.67
CA ASN A 16 3.28 1.93 11.44
C ASN A 16 1.85 1.40 11.61
N ARG A 17 1.67 0.33 12.39
CA ARG A 17 0.35 -0.13 12.81
C ARG A 17 -0.35 0.93 13.66
N LYS A 18 0.37 1.50 14.64
CA LYS A 18 -0.16 2.61 15.46
C LYS A 18 -0.55 3.82 14.62
N LEU A 19 0.28 4.17 13.62
CA LEU A 19 -0.04 5.25 12.68
C LEU A 19 -1.34 4.97 11.92
N LEU A 20 -1.53 3.77 11.36
CA LEU A 20 -2.77 3.41 10.68
C LEU A 20 -3.98 3.37 11.62
N GLN A 21 -3.81 2.90 12.86
CA GLN A 21 -4.86 2.90 13.88
C GLN A 21 -5.28 4.32 14.25
N PHE A 22 -4.31 5.22 14.42
CA PHE A 22 -4.56 6.64 14.61
C PHE A 22 -5.35 7.21 13.43
N MET A 23 -4.87 6.99 12.20
CA MET A 23 -5.57 7.43 10.98
C MET A 23 -7.00 6.90 10.90
N GLN A 24 -7.21 5.62 11.25
CA GLN A 24 -8.53 4.99 11.24
C GLN A 24 -9.50 5.70 12.19
N GLN A 25 -9.06 6.04 13.40
CA GLN A 25 -9.89 6.75 14.38
C GLN A 25 -10.09 8.21 13.98
N HIS A 26 -9.00 8.90 13.63
CA HIS A 26 -8.99 10.33 13.31
C HIS A 26 -9.83 10.66 12.07
N PHE A 27 -9.80 9.80 11.06
CA PHE A 27 -10.54 10.00 9.80
C PHE A 27 -11.84 9.20 9.69
N ALA A 28 -12.34 8.60 10.78
CA ALA A 28 -13.57 7.79 10.79
C ALA A 28 -14.82 8.55 10.31
N GLY A 29 -14.85 9.88 10.46
CA GLY A 29 -15.93 10.73 9.95
C GLY A 29 -15.85 11.02 8.44
N LYS A 30 -14.72 10.72 7.79
CA LYS A 30 -14.46 11.00 6.36
C LYS A 30 -14.54 9.74 5.50
N VAL A 31 -13.97 8.62 5.97
CA VAL A 31 -13.93 7.35 5.23
C VAL A 31 -14.03 6.14 6.16
N GLU A 32 -14.41 5.00 5.59
CA GLU A 32 -14.17 3.70 6.24
C GLU A 32 -12.73 3.26 5.93
N LEU A 33 -11.85 3.24 6.94
CA LEU A 33 -10.50 2.70 6.79
C LEU A 33 -10.43 1.33 7.48
N GLU A 34 -10.27 0.27 6.69
CA GLU A 34 -10.05 -1.09 7.20
C GLU A 34 -8.54 -1.40 7.20
N ILE A 35 -8.00 -1.79 8.36
CA ILE A 35 -6.57 -2.11 8.51
C ILE A 35 -6.34 -3.59 8.24
N CYS A 36 -5.38 -3.87 7.35
CA CYS A 36 -4.96 -5.21 6.96
C CYS A 36 -3.51 -5.46 7.40
N GLU A 37 -3.32 -6.60 8.07
CA GLU A 37 -2.00 -7.10 8.47
C GLU A 37 -1.40 -7.98 7.37
N ILE A 38 -0.09 -7.88 7.17
CA ILE A 38 0.67 -8.80 6.30
C ILE A 38 1.50 -9.81 7.09
N LYS A 39 1.49 -9.72 8.43
CA LYS A 39 2.40 -10.47 9.31
C LYS A 39 2.29 -12.00 9.18
N ASP A 40 1.09 -12.48 8.84
CA ASP A 40 0.75 -13.92 8.75
C ASP A 40 0.71 -14.41 7.30
N LEU A 41 1.06 -13.56 6.32
CA LEU A 41 1.19 -14.01 4.94
C LEU A 41 2.48 -14.84 4.81
N PRO A 42 2.43 -16.00 4.13
CA PRO A 42 3.65 -16.76 3.87
C PRO A 42 4.61 -15.93 3.03
N ALA A 43 5.91 -16.15 3.18
CA ALA A 43 6.89 -15.58 2.28
C ALA A 43 6.54 -15.97 0.83
N PHE A 44 6.78 -15.04 -0.09
CA PHE A 44 6.57 -15.30 -1.51
C PHE A 44 7.54 -16.39 -1.93
N ASN A 45 6.97 -17.43 -2.49
CA ASN A 45 7.67 -18.53 -3.12
C ASN A 45 6.84 -18.86 -4.35
N GLU A 46 7.41 -18.60 -5.53
CA GLU A 46 6.68 -18.76 -6.78
C GLU A 46 6.14 -20.20 -6.89
N PRO A 47 4.82 -20.38 -6.85
CA PRO A 47 4.24 -21.71 -6.76
C PRO A 47 4.24 -22.39 -8.13
N GLU A 48 4.74 -23.63 -8.20
CA GLU A 48 4.77 -24.43 -9.44
C GLU A 48 3.36 -24.69 -10.02
N ASP A 49 2.36 -24.79 -9.15
CA ASP A 49 0.96 -25.05 -9.50
C ASP A 49 0.11 -23.78 -9.62
N HIS A 50 0.75 -22.59 -9.55
CA HIS A 50 0.11 -21.29 -9.51
C HIS A 50 -0.88 -21.09 -8.34
N ALA A 51 -0.83 -21.92 -7.30
CA ALA A 51 -1.75 -21.81 -6.17
C ALA A 51 -1.41 -20.61 -5.28
N VAL A 52 -2.39 -19.73 -5.09
CA VAL A 52 -2.27 -18.56 -4.21
C VAL A 52 -2.84 -18.89 -2.82
N PRO A 53 -2.13 -18.62 -1.71
CA PRO A 53 -2.63 -18.84 -0.36
C PRO A 53 -3.96 -18.11 -0.07
N THR A 54 -4.89 -18.74 0.65
CA THR A 54 -6.22 -18.17 0.94
C THR A 54 -6.16 -16.78 1.60
N ALA A 55 -5.21 -16.57 2.52
CA ALA A 55 -5.03 -15.28 3.18
C ALA A 55 -4.61 -14.16 2.21
N VAL A 56 -3.79 -14.49 1.21
CA VAL A 56 -3.39 -13.56 0.13
C VAL A 56 -4.59 -13.25 -0.75
N GLN A 57 -5.38 -14.26 -1.13
CA GLN A 57 -6.61 -14.05 -1.91
C GLN A 57 -7.61 -13.14 -1.17
N ALA A 58 -7.77 -13.34 0.14
CA ALA A 58 -8.63 -12.51 0.98
C ALA A 58 -8.16 -11.05 1.03
N LEU A 59 -6.84 -10.82 1.16
CA LEU A 59 -6.28 -9.47 1.08
C LEU A 59 -6.50 -8.85 -0.31
N SER A 60 -6.29 -9.62 -1.38
CA SER A 60 -6.50 -9.16 -2.75
C SER A 60 -7.94 -8.70 -2.98
N ALA A 61 -8.93 -9.52 -2.60
CA ALA A 61 -10.35 -9.19 -2.73
C ALA A 61 -10.74 -7.91 -1.97
N LYS A 62 -10.16 -7.69 -0.79
CA LYS A 62 -10.37 -6.44 -0.03
C LYS A 62 -9.80 -5.23 -0.77
N ILE A 63 -8.61 -5.36 -1.35
CA ILE A 63 -7.98 -4.28 -2.14
C ILE A 63 -8.82 -3.97 -3.38
N GLU A 64 -9.32 -4.98 -4.10
CA GLU A 64 -10.18 -4.79 -5.28
C GLU A 64 -11.43 -3.98 -4.94
N ALA A 65 -12.10 -4.36 -3.84
CA ALA A 65 -13.33 -3.72 -3.37
C ALA A 65 -13.13 -2.30 -2.80
N ALA A 66 -11.90 -1.90 -2.47
CA ALA A 66 -11.61 -0.59 -1.91
C ALA A 66 -11.51 0.52 -2.97
N ASP A 67 -11.85 1.74 -2.61
CA ASP A 67 -11.66 2.92 -3.46
C ASP A 67 -10.19 3.34 -3.56
N GLY A 68 -9.40 3.06 -2.52
CA GLY A 68 -7.98 3.44 -2.42
C GLY A 68 -7.25 2.62 -1.35
N VAL A 69 -5.92 2.63 -1.44
CA VAL A 69 -5.03 1.91 -0.51
C VAL A 69 -4.06 2.89 0.14
N ILE A 70 -3.82 2.71 1.42
CA ILE A 70 -2.78 3.41 2.18
C ILE A 70 -1.77 2.35 2.63
N ILE A 71 -0.50 2.49 2.27
CA ILE A 71 0.55 1.58 2.72
C ILE A 71 1.42 2.32 3.74
N SER A 72 1.45 1.83 4.99
CA SER A 72 2.32 2.39 6.02
C SER A 72 3.57 1.54 6.16
N THR A 73 4.73 2.04 5.73
CA THR A 73 5.98 1.27 5.73
C THR A 73 7.02 1.84 6.71
N PRO A 74 7.66 1.01 7.56
CA PRO A 74 8.93 1.39 8.18
C PRO A 74 10.06 1.32 7.14
N GLU A 75 11.28 1.67 7.56
CA GLU A 75 12.50 1.56 6.76
C GLU A 75 13.49 0.60 7.44
N TYR A 76 13.97 -0.37 6.68
CA TYR A 76 15.01 -1.31 7.06
C TYR A 76 16.09 -1.24 5.98
N ASP A 77 17.34 -0.97 6.36
CA ASP A 77 18.50 -0.94 5.46
C ASP A 77 18.27 -0.09 4.19
N HIS A 78 17.65 1.08 4.37
CA HIS A 78 17.30 2.03 3.29
C HIS A 78 16.28 1.50 2.27
N ALA A 79 15.51 0.48 2.63
CA ALA A 79 14.48 -0.15 1.80
C ALA A 79 13.19 -0.42 2.57
N ILE A 80 12.16 -0.87 1.82
CA ILE A 80 10.96 -1.45 2.42
C ILE A 80 11.29 -2.77 3.12
N PRO A 81 10.50 -3.20 4.12
CA PRO A 81 10.69 -4.50 4.75
C PRO A 81 10.51 -5.66 3.77
N ALA A 82 11.29 -6.73 3.97
CA ALA A 82 11.17 -7.96 3.19
C ALA A 82 9.73 -8.52 3.19
N ALA A 83 9.04 -8.47 4.33
CA ALA A 83 7.64 -8.89 4.44
C ALA A 83 6.70 -8.08 3.54
N LEU A 84 6.92 -6.77 3.39
CA LEU A 84 6.14 -5.93 2.48
C LEU A 84 6.44 -6.26 1.03
N LYS A 85 7.72 -6.44 0.66
CA LYS A 85 8.08 -6.84 -0.71
C LYS A 85 7.42 -8.18 -1.08
N SER A 86 7.49 -9.14 -0.17
CA SER A 86 6.86 -10.45 -0.33
C SER A 86 5.33 -10.36 -0.49
N ALA A 87 4.66 -9.53 0.31
CA ALA A 87 3.22 -9.32 0.14
C ALA A 87 2.88 -8.71 -1.22
N LEU A 88 3.69 -7.76 -1.71
CA LEU A 88 3.50 -7.16 -3.04
C LEU A 88 3.74 -8.16 -4.18
N GLU A 89 4.72 -9.05 -4.06
CA GLU A 89 4.95 -10.15 -5.03
C GLU A 89 3.73 -11.06 -5.11
N TRP A 90 3.22 -11.50 -3.96
CA TRP A 90 1.99 -12.27 -3.89
C TRP A 90 0.81 -11.54 -4.55
N LEU A 91 0.59 -10.26 -4.24
CA LEU A 91 -0.49 -9.48 -4.84
C LEU A 91 -0.34 -9.35 -6.35
N SER A 92 0.88 -9.18 -6.86
CA SER A 92 1.16 -9.16 -8.30
C SER A 92 0.93 -10.51 -8.99
N TYR A 93 0.99 -11.61 -8.23
CA TYR A 93 0.72 -12.97 -8.72
C TYR A 93 -0.77 -13.37 -8.64
N THR A 94 -1.60 -12.56 -7.97
CA THR A 94 -3.05 -12.79 -7.85
C THR A 94 -3.85 -12.17 -9.01
N THR A 95 -5.03 -11.62 -8.72
CA THR A 95 -5.83 -10.80 -9.64
C THR A 95 -5.21 -9.43 -9.95
N ARG A 96 -4.00 -9.14 -9.43
CA ARG A 96 -3.27 -7.88 -9.58
C ARG A 96 -4.12 -6.69 -9.11
N PRO A 97 -4.56 -6.69 -7.84
CA PRO A 97 -5.60 -5.80 -7.33
C PRO A 97 -5.15 -4.34 -7.23
N LEU A 98 -3.85 -4.08 -7.38
CA LEU A 98 -3.24 -2.75 -7.35
C LEU A 98 -3.21 -2.06 -8.73
N ILE A 99 -3.54 -2.76 -9.83
CA ILE A 99 -3.60 -2.15 -11.16
C ILE A 99 -4.59 -0.99 -11.17
N ASP A 100 -4.09 0.19 -11.54
CA ASP A 100 -4.83 1.44 -11.55
C ASP A 100 -5.52 1.76 -10.20
N LYS A 101 -5.03 1.21 -9.08
CA LYS A 101 -5.55 1.50 -7.73
C LYS A 101 -4.88 2.77 -7.20
N PRO A 102 -5.63 3.76 -6.68
CA PRO A 102 -5.04 4.89 -5.99
C PRO A 102 -4.30 4.42 -4.72
N VAL A 103 -3.03 4.81 -4.58
CA VAL A 103 -2.19 4.45 -3.43
C VAL A 103 -1.58 5.70 -2.79
N MET A 104 -1.77 5.84 -1.48
CA MET A 104 -1.01 6.75 -0.62
C MET A 104 0.05 5.94 0.12
N ILE A 105 1.24 6.52 0.27
CA ILE A 105 2.30 5.96 1.11
C ILE A 105 2.46 6.87 2.31
N VAL A 106 2.49 6.26 3.48
CA VAL A 106 2.83 6.91 4.75
C VAL A 106 3.90 6.07 5.44
N GLY A 107 4.53 6.61 6.47
CA GLY A 107 5.47 5.80 7.21
C GLY A 107 5.96 6.43 8.49
N ALA A 108 6.25 5.54 9.44
CA ALA A 108 6.82 5.87 10.73
C ALA A 108 8.17 5.16 10.89
N SER A 109 9.18 5.89 11.35
CA SER A 109 10.52 5.35 11.60
C SER A 109 11.04 5.79 12.97
N HIS A 110 11.91 4.96 13.57
CA HIS A 110 12.60 5.32 14.80
C HIS A 110 13.55 6.50 14.58
N GLY A 111 14.17 6.58 13.39
CA GLY A 111 15.06 7.68 13.02
C GLY A 111 14.29 8.96 12.70
N SER A 112 15.02 10.07 12.52
CA SER A 112 14.43 11.38 12.21
C SER A 112 13.89 11.49 10.78
N LEU A 113 14.35 10.66 9.85
CA LEU A 113 14.02 10.76 8.42
C LEU A 113 12.65 10.19 8.04
N GLY A 114 11.92 9.57 8.98
CA GLY A 114 10.53 9.21 8.78
C GLY A 114 10.25 8.28 7.61
N SER A 115 11.15 7.30 7.35
CA SER A 115 11.04 6.27 6.28
C SER A 115 11.21 6.74 4.83
N SER A 116 11.77 7.93 4.59
CA SER A 116 11.84 8.53 3.25
C SER A 116 12.42 7.63 2.15
N ARG A 117 13.48 6.86 2.42
CA ARG A 117 14.08 5.98 1.40
C ARG A 117 13.23 4.74 1.14
N ALA A 118 12.63 4.19 2.19
CA ALA A 118 11.66 3.10 2.03
C ALA A 118 10.45 3.56 1.20
N GLN A 119 9.94 4.78 1.41
CA GLN A 119 8.85 5.31 0.59
C GLN A 119 9.28 5.50 -0.87
N ALA A 120 10.45 6.08 -1.13
CA ALA A 120 10.98 6.22 -2.49
C ALA A 120 11.14 4.85 -3.19
N HIS A 121 11.68 3.86 -2.49
CA HIS A 121 11.81 2.49 -3.01
C HIS A 121 10.42 1.85 -3.25
N LEU A 122 9.46 2.05 -2.34
CA LEU A 122 8.10 1.55 -2.52
C LEU A 122 7.42 2.17 -3.75
N ARG A 123 7.61 3.48 -3.99
CA ARG A 123 7.09 4.15 -5.19
C ARG A 123 7.62 3.49 -6.46
N GLN A 124 8.92 3.21 -6.53
CA GLN A 124 9.51 2.51 -7.68
C GLN A 124 8.91 1.12 -7.89
N ILE A 125 8.69 0.35 -6.81
CA ILE A 125 8.08 -0.98 -6.90
C ILE A 125 6.63 -0.89 -7.38
N LEU A 126 5.84 0.01 -6.80
CA LEU A 126 4.42 0.17 -7.12
C LEU A 126 4.17 0.66 -8.56
N ASP A 127 5.14 1.37 -9.15
CA ASP A 127 5.11 1.83 -10.55
C ASP A 127 5.47 0.73 -11.56
N ALA A 128 5.98 -0.42 -11.10
CA ALA A 128 6.29 -1.55 -11.98
C ALA A 128 5.03 -2.03 -12.73
N PRO A 129 5.14 -2.51 -13.99
CA PRO A 129 4.00 -2.91 -14.80
C PRO A 129 3.06 -3.93 -14.14
N GLU A 130 3.61 -4.85 -13.36
CA GLU A 130 2.90 -5.95 -12.70
C GLU A 130 1.98 -5.45 -11.56
N LEU A 131 2.30 -4.28 -10.99
CA LEU A 131 1.50 -3.65 -9.93
C LEU A 131 0.71 -2.45 -10.46
N LYS A 132 1.34 -1.57 -11.25
CA LYS A 132 0.74 -0.44 -11.98
C LYS A 132 -0.20 0.39 -11.11
N ALA A 133 0.21 0.66 -9.87
CA ALA A 133 -0.57 1.48 -8.96
C ALA A 133 -0.59 2.95 -9.41
N ARG A 134 -1.68 3.67 -9.14
CA ARG A 134 -1.72 5.13 -9.26
C ARG A 134 -1.26 5.71 -7.94
N ILE A 135 0.02 6.00 -7.83
CA ILE A 135 0.61 6.51 -6.60
C ILE A 135 0.33 8.01 -6.50
N MET A 136 -0.14 8.49 -5.36
CA MET A 136 -0.33 9.92 -5.12
C MET A 136 1.02 10.64 -5.21
N PRO A 137 1.19 11.60 -6.14
CA PRO A 137 2.44 12.29 -6.34
C PRO A 137 2.67 13.40 -5.30
N SER A 138 3.92 13.80 -5.11
CA SER A 138 4.36 15.04 -4.45
C SER A 138 4.05 15.22 -2.95
N SER A 139 3.12 14.46 -2.38
CA SER A 139 2.77 14.51 -0.95
C SER A 139 3.32 13.28 -0.22
N GLU A 140 4.08 13.54 0.84
CA GLU A 140 4.78 12.55 1.63
C GLU A 140 4.50 12.77 3.11
N PHE A 141 4.02 11.73 3.80
CA PHE A 141 3.92 11.76 5.25
C PHE A 141 5.08 10.98 5.87
N LEU A 142 6.03 11.70 6.44
CA LEU A 142 7.27 11.16 7.01
C LEU A 142 7.30 11.36 8.53
N LEU A 143 6.90 10.34 9.29
CA LEU A 143 6.89 10.41 10.76
C LEU A 143 8.20 9.88 11.35
N GLY A 144 9.09 10.80 11.73
CA GLY A 144 10.31 10.47 12.48
C GLY A 144 10.05 10.22 13.97
N ARG A 145 11.05 9.65 14.66
CA ARG A 145 11.04 9.43 16.12
C ARG A 145 9.79 8.70 16.63
N SER A 146 9.33 7.72 15.87
CA SER A 146 8.00 7.13 16.05
C SER A 146 7.75 6.46 17.41
N LEU A 147 8.80 6.06 18.14
CA LEU A 147 8.66 5.45 19.46
C LEU A 147 8.08 6.41 20.51
N SER A 148 8.29 7.71 20.34
CA SER A 148 7.77 8.78 21.19
C SER A 148 6.65 9.60 20.54
N ALA A 149 6.16 9.17 19.37
CA ALA A 149 5.20 9.96 18.58
C ALA A 149 3.75 9.78 19.02
N PHE A 150 3.44 8.73 19.79
CA PHE A 150 2.08 8.41 20.20
C PHE A 150 1.94 8.38 21.73
N ASP A 151 0.80 8.85 22.23
CA ASP A 151 0.43 8.74 23.65
C ASP A 151 -0.06 7.33 24.02
N GLY A 152 -0.49 7.16 25.28
CA GLY A 152 -1.02 5.89 25.78
C GLY A 152 -2.37 5.48 25.19
N GLN A 153 -3.07 6.39 24.52
CA GLN A 153 -4.34 6.17 23.83
C GLN A 153 -4.14 5.94 22.32
N GLY A 154 -2.93 6.15 21.80
CA GLY A 154 -2.59 6.01 20.39
C GLY A 154 -2.75 7.31 19.59
N ASN A 155 -2.93 8.46 20.24
CA ASN A 155 -3.01 9.75 19.55
C ASN A 155 -1.62 10.25 19.17
N LEU A 156 -1.51 10.87 18.00
CA LEU A 156 -0.28 11.50 17.54
C LEU A 156 0.01 12.76 18.36
N LEU A 157 1.20 12.83 18.96
CA LEU A 157 1.62 13.89 19.89
C LEU A 157 2.19 15.15 19.22
N TYR A 158 2.45 15.11 17.91
CA TYR A 158 3.11 16.17 17.15
C TYR A 158 2.06 16.95 16.34
N PRO A 159 1.61 18.14 16.79
CA PRO A 159 0.53 18.89 16.13
C PRO A 159 0.85 19.27 14.68
N GLU A 160 2.10 19.59 14.39
CA GLU A 160 2.57 19.90 13.03
C GLU A 160 2.45 18.69 12.10
N LYS A 161 2.74 17.48 12.60
CA LYS A 161 2.56 16.24 11.83
C LYS A 161 1.09 15.86 11.71
N MET A 162 0.26 16.20 12.69
CA MET A 162 -1.19 16.01 12.56
C MET A 162 -1.74 16.84 11.40
N LEU A 163 -1.37 18.12 11.31
CA LEU A 163 -1.77 19.01 10.22
C LEU A 163 -1.27 18.50 8.85
N GLU A 164 0.02 18.14 8.75
CA GLU A 164 0.60 17.55 7.52
C GLU A 164 -0.15 16.29 7.09
N LEU A 165 -0.52 15.43 8.04
CA LEU A 165 -1.28 14.21 7.75
C LEU A 165 -2.71 14.52 7.26
N GLU A 166 -3.38 15.50 7.86
CA GLU A 166 -4.71 15.95 7.43
C GLU A 166 -4.69 16.48 5.99
N GLU A 167 -3.71 17.32 5.66
CA GLU A 167 -3.51 17.85 4.31
C GLU A 167 -3.25 16.71 3.31
N CYS A 168 -2.31 15.82 3.61
CA CYS A 168 -2.01 14.67 2.75
C CYS A 168 -3.23 13.75 2.58
N PHE A 169 -4.03 13.55 3.62
CA PHE A 169 -5.21 12.68 3.57
C PHE A 169 -6.35 13.30 2.76
N ASP A 170 -6.58 14.61 2.92
CA ASP A 170 -7.58 15.34 2.14
C ASP A 170 -7.21 15.38 0.65
N GLU A 171 -5.93 15.57 0.33
CA GLU A 171 -5.43 15.43 -1.03
C GLU A 171 -5.61 14.00 -1.56
N PHE A 172 -5.32 12.98 -0.75
CA PHE A 172 -5.52 11.59 -1.18
C PHE A 172 -6.98 11.28 -1.50
N MET A 173 -7.93 11.80 -0.72
CA MET A 173 -9.35 11.65 -1.03
C MET A 173 -9.72 12.29 -2.37
N LEU A 174 -9.17 13.46 -2.70
CA LEU A 174 -9.39 14.10 -4.00
C LEU A 174 -8.74 13.28 -5.13
N PHE A 175 -7.51 12.83 -4.92
CA PHE A 175 -6.78 11.99 -5.86
C PHE A 175 -7.53 10.69 -6.17
N VAL A 176 -8.07 10.01 -5.15
CA VAL A 176 -8.93 8.82 -5.31
C VAL A 176 -10.14 9.14 -6.21
N LYS A 177 -10.84 10.25 -5.95
CA LYS A 177 -12.00 10.66 -6.77
C LYS A 177 -11.60 10.87 -8.22
N MET A 178 -10.50 11.58 -8.47
CA MET A 178 -10.01 11.86 -9.83
C MET A 178 -9.62 10.58 -10.58
N ILE A 179 -8.88 9.68 -9.93
CA ILE A 179 -8.47 8.41 -10.55
C ILE A 179 -9.68 7.50 -10.78
N ASN A 180 -10.64 7.44 -9.85
CA ASN A 180 -11.84 6.63 -10.05
C ASN A 180 -12.74 7.20 -11.15
N GLN A 181 -12.83 8.53 -11.30
CA GLN A 181 -13.46 9.16 -12.45
C GLN A 181 -12.74 8.85 -13.76
N LEU A 182 -11.40 8.92 -13.76
CA LEU A 182 -10.56 8.57 -14.91
C LEU A 182 -10.85 7.13 -15.36
N LYS A 183 -10.92 6.19 -14.41
CA LYS A 183 -11.24 4.77 -14.67
C LYS A 183 -12.66 4.56 -15.20
N ALA A 184 -13.63 5.29 -14.66
CA ALA A 184 -15.02 5.20 -15.12
C ALA A 184 -15.20 5.75 -16.55
N ASN A 185 -14.44 6.79 -16.91
CA ASN A 185 -14.56 7.47 -18.19
C ASN A 185 -13.68 6.86 -19.30
N HIS A 186 -12.60 6.15 -18.95
CA HIS A 186 -11.76 5.48 -19.94
C HIS A 186 -12.30 4.09 -20.34
N HIS A 187 -12.89 4.04 -21.54
CA HIS A 187 -13.11 2.80 -22.31
C HIS A 187 -11.80 2.23 -22.91
N PHE A 188 -10.67 2.27 -22.19
CA PHE A 188 -9.49 1.49 -22.60
C PHE A 188 -9.63 0.05 -22.08
N THR A 189 -10.70 -0.63 -22.51
CA THR A 189 -10.69 -2.09 -22.66
C THR A 189 -9.69 -2.43 -23.75
N THR A 190 -8.41 -2.46 -23.38
CA THR A 190 -7.46 -3.25 -24.15
C THR A 190 -7.11 -4.45 -23.31
N ASP A 191 -7.36 -5.63 -23.87
CA ASP A 191 -6.96 -6.94 -23.33
C ASP A 191 -5.44 -7.04 -23.01
N ARG A 192 -4.65 -5.98 -23.28
CA ARG A 192 -3.25 -5.83 -22.89
C ARG A 192 -2.99 -5.88 -21.39
N ASN A 193 -3.96 -5.55 -20.54
CA ASN A 193 -3.76 -5.56 -19.09
C ASN A 193 -3.93 -6.95 -18.45
N LYS A 194 -4.29 -7.99 -19.22
CA LYS A 194 -4.54 -9.33 -18.67
C LYS A 194 -3.46 -10.36 -18.96
N LYS A 195 -2.60 -10.15 -19.96
CA LYS A 195 -1.53 -11.09 -20.30
C LYS A 195 -0.17 -10.39 -20.39
N PHE A 196 0.74 -10.72 -19.49
CA PHE A 196 2.15 -10.28 -19.58
C PHE A 196 2.95 -11.21 -20.50
N THR A 197 4.08 -10.72 -20.99
CA THR A 197 4.94 -11.39 -21.98
C THR A 197 5.49 -12.74 -21.51
N TRP A 198 5.67 -12.94 -20.19
CA TRP A 198 6.17 -14.20 -19.64
C TRP A 198 5.11 -15.33 -19.63
N GLU A 199 3.81 -15.01 -19.69
CA GLU A 199 2.76 -16.02 -19.90
C GLU A 199 2.87 -16.65 -21.30
N HIS A 200 3.51 -15.98 -22.28
CA HIS A 200 3.78 -16.54 -23.61
C HIS A 200 5.06 -17.40 -23.66
N ALA A 201 6.01 -17.17 -22.74
CA ALA A 201 7.24 -17.96 -22.68
C ALA A 201 6.95 -19.41 -22.24
N ALA A 202 5.89 -19.63 -21.45
CA ALA A 202 5.40 -20.95 -21.06
C ALA A 202 4.69 -21.71 -22.20
N GLU A 203 4.25 -21.01 -23.26
CA GLU A 203 3.56 -21.61 -24.42
C GLU A 203 4.48 -21.88 -25.63
N GLY A 204 5.80 -21.72 -25.49
CA GLY A 204 6.77 -22.13 -26.51
C GLY A 204 6.82 -21.25 -27.76
N GLY A 205 6.47 -19.96 -27.65
CA GLY A 205 6.63 -18.99 -28.73
C GLY A 205 8.09 -18.59 -28.92
N ASN A 206 8.71 -19.05 -30.02
CA ASN A 206 10.03 -18.57 -30.46
C ASN A 206 10.02 -17.05 -30.68
N CYS A 207 11.03 -16.38 -30.14
CA CYS A 207 11.42 -15.01 -30.49
C CYS A 207 11.66 -14.84 -32.00
#